data_AF-A0A9E3BVH1-F1
#
_entry.id   AF-A0A9E3BVH1-F1
#
_cell.length_a   1.000
_cell.length_b   1.000
_cell.length_c   1.000
_cell.angle_alpha   90.00
_cell.angle_beta   90.00
_cell.angle_gamma   90.00
#
_symmetry.space_group_name_H-M   'P 1'
#
loop_
_entity.id
_entity.type
_entity.pdbx_description
1 polymer ?
#
loop_
_entity_poly.entity_id
_entity_poly.type
_entity_poly.pdbx_seq_one_letter_code
_entity_poly.pdbx_strand_id
1 'polypeptide(L)'
;MTEMEEGETGGPEAGAALWFVFRGRDLLVRVEGEALAVPALREPGELGIDPLRLLELEELGGVPTRAAEVAEDFEPPEGTEFRGLRATYGLLDEAHFRMAGRAVQMVDWDRTHRFCGRCGTPTHTLAHEHARECPR
;
A
#
# COMPACT_ATOMS: atom_id res chain seq x y z
N MET A 1 -16.12 15.58 33.42
CA MET A 1 -15.38 14.37 33.86
C MET A 1 -15.84 13.25 32.95
N THR A 2 -15.35 13.09 31.73
CA THR A 2 -14.20 13.67 31.03
C THR A 2 -14.63 13.82 29.58
N GLU A 3 -14.44 15.00 29.03
CA GLU A 3 -14.56 15.29 27.60
C GLU A 3 -13.63 14.34 26.83
N MET A 4 -14.18 13.59 25.88
CA MET A 4 -13.39 12.81 24.92
C MET A 4 -13.25 13.70 23.69
N GLU A 5 -12.10 14.35 23.59
CA GLU A 5 -11.69 15.16 22.45
C GLU A 5 -11.70 14.29 21.18
N GLU A 6 -12.59 14.64 20.24
CA GLU A 6 -12.59 14.09 18.90
C GLU A 6 -11.32 14.58 18.20
N GLY A 7 -10.33 13.69 18.09
CA GLY A 7 -9.15 13.91 17.28
C GLY A 7 -9.55 13.97 15.81
N GLU A 8 -9.74 15.18 15.29
CA GLU A 8 -9.82 15.48 13.86
C GLU A 8 -8.54 14.98 13.18
N THR A 9 -8.58 13.74 12.70
CA THR A 9 -7.58 13.18 11.80
C THR A 9 -7.97 13.68 10.42
N GLY A 10 -7.17 14.60 9.86
CA GLY A 10 -7.42 15.24 8.57
C GLY A 10 -7.86 14.21 7.53
N GLY A 11 -9.14 14.26 7.16
CA GLY A 11 -9.69 13.39 6.13
C GLY A 11 -8.96 13.61 4.82
N PRO A 12 -8.81 12.58 3.97
CA PRO A 12 -8.18 12.74 2.68
C PRO A 12 -8.95 13.80 1.87
N GLU A 13 -8.21 14.77 1.34
CA GLU A 13 -8.77 15.79 0.46
C GLU A 13 -9.46 15.10 -0.74
N ALA A 14 -10.57 15.68 -1.21
CA ALA A 14 -11.36 15.10 -2.31
C ALA A 14 -10.46 14.68 -3.49
N GLY A 15 -10.50 13.38 -3.84
CA GLY A 15 -9.75 12.78 -4.94
C GLY A 15 -8.41 12.11 -4.58
N ALA A 16 -7.97 12.14 -3.31
CA ALA A 16 -6.80 11.38 -2.88
C ALA A 16 -7.10 9.90 -2.63
N ALA A 17 -6.12 9.03 -2.88
CA ALA A 17 -6.14 7.62 -2.52
C ALA A 17 -5.10 7.35 -1.42
N LEU A 18 -5.31 6.33 -0.59
CA LEU A 18 -4.30 5.82 0.34
C LEU A 18 -3.32 4.91 -0.40
N TRP A 19 -2.02 5.18 -0.24
CA TRP A 19 -0.94 4.49 -0.95
C TRP A 19 -0.13 3.60 -0.01
N PHE A 20 -0.35 2.30 -0.11
CA PHE A 20 0.44 1.27 0.54
C PHE A 20 1.64 0.92 -0.35
N VAL A 21 2.71 1.71 -0.22
CA VAL A 21 3.92 1.57 -1.04
C VAL A 21 4.91 0.66 -0.33
N PHE A 22 5.40 -0.37 -1.03
CA PHE A 22 6.31 -1.36 -0.50
C PHE A 22 7.65 -1.34 -1.20
N ARG A 23 8.72 -1.38 -0.40
CA ARG A 23 10.06 -1.76 -0.84
C ARG A 23 10.37 -3.13 -0.24
N GLY A 24 10.28 -4.16 -1.06
CA GLY A 24 10.24 -5.54 -0.56
C GLY A 24 9.01 -5.77 0.34
N ARG A 25 9.20 -5.86 1.65
CA ARG A 25 8.11 -5.99 2.64
C ARG A 25 8.00 -4.79 3.59
N ASP A 26 8.85 -3.78 3.39
CA ASP A 26 8.83 -2.57 4.20
C ASP A 26 7.82 -1.60 3.62
N LEU A 27 6.95 -1.06 4.47
CA LEU A 27 5.91 -0.11 4.11
C LEU A 27 6.47 1.31 4.20
N LEU A 28 6.23 2.13 3.18
CA LEU A 28 6.45 3.56 3.23
C LEU A 28 5.42 4.21 4.15
N VAL A 29 5.90 4.92 5.16
CA VAL A 29 5.06 5.63 6.13
C VAL A 29 5.54 7.06 6.27
N ARG A 30 4.60 7.97 6.57
CA ARG A 30 4.91 9.30 7.11
C ARG A 30 5.09 9.21 8.62
N VAL A 31 6.08 9.94 9.13
CA VAL A 31 6.34 10.03 10.57
C VAL A 31 5.63 11.26 11.11
N GLU A 32 4.68 11.06 12.03
CA GLU A 32 3.87 12.11 12.62
C GLU A 32 4.03 12.07 14.15
N GLY A 33 5.16 12.60 14.62
CA GLY A 33 5.53 12.53 16.04
C GLY A 33 5.78 11.09 16.49
N GLU A 34 4.93 10.58 17.38
CA GLU A 34 4.97 9.20 17.88
C GLU A 34 4.12 8.23 17.03
N ALA A 35 3.31 8.75 16.11
CA ALA A 35 2.44 7.97 15.24
C ALA A 35 3.02 7.83 13.82
N LEU A 36 2.47 6.89 13.07
CA LEU A 36 2.73 6.71 11.66
C LEU A 36 1.44 6.90 10.86
N ALA A 37 1.58 7.40 9.65
CA ALA A 37 0.48 7.53 8.71
C ALA A 37 0.83 6.93 7.35
N VAL A 38 -0.18 6.39 6.67
CA VAL A 38 -0.06 5.97 5.26
C VAL A 38 -0.17 7.22 4.38
N PRO A 39 0.68 7.37 3.35
CA PRO A 39 0.56 8.48 2.43
C PRO A 39 -0.80 8.51 1.72
N ALA A 40 -1.46 9.66 1.77
CA ALA A 40 -2.64 9.97 0.95
C ALA A 40 -2.21 10.89 -0.19
N LEU A 41 -2.36 10.43 -1.44
CA LEU A 41 -1.91 11.14 -2.64
C LEU A 41 -2.96 10.99 -3.75
N ARG A 42 -3.13 12.02 -4.58
CA ARG A 42 -3.95 11.94 -5.80
C ARG A 42 -3.21 11.14 -6.86
N GLU A 43 -1.92 11.43 -7.03
CA GLU A 43 -1.07 10.88 -8.08
C GLU A 43 0.24 10.31 -7.50
N PRO A 44 0.75 9.18 -8.02
CA PRO A 44 2.02 8.60 -7.54
C PRO A 44 3.20 9.57 -7.72
N GLY A 45 3.13 10.41 -8.76
CA GLY A 45 4.16 11.40 -9.08
C GLY A 45 4.40 12.44 -7.99
N GLU A 46 3.44 12.66 -7.07
CA GLU A 46 3.61 13.59 -5.94
C GLU A 46 4.75 13.17 -4.99
N LEU A 47 5.04 11.87 -4.92
CA LEU A 47 6.17 11.31 -4.18
C LEU A 47 7.27 10.77 -5.09
N GLY A 48 7.23 11.06 -6.39
CA GLY A 48 8.16 10.50 -7.37
C GLY A 48 8.09 8.98 -7.46
N ILE A 49 6.94 8.36 -7.14
CA ILE A 49 6.77 6.91 -7.17
C ILE A 49 6.65 6.46 -8.62
N ASP A 50 7.60 5.63 -9.07
CA ASP A 50 7.50 4.85 -10.30
C ASP A 50 7.30 3.37 -9.94
N PRO A 51 6.04 2.88 -9.93
CA PRO A 51 5.74 1.56 -9.39
C PRO A 51 6.16 0.45 -10.36
N LEU A 52 6.96 -0.51 -9.86
CA LEU A 52 7.19 -1.80 -10.52
C LEU A 52 5.91 -2.62 -10.64
N ARG A 53 5.00 -2.42 -9.67
CA ARG A 53 3.65 -3.00 -9.62
C ARG A 53 2.70 -2.02 -9.00
N LEU A 54 1.48 -1.95 -9.55
CA LEU A 54 0.39 -1.17 -9.01
C LEU A 54 -0.87 -2.04 -8.98
N LEU A 55 -1.49 -2.15 -7.81
CA LEU A 55 -2.74 -2.87 -7.60
C LEU A 55 -3.75 -1.90 -6.98
N GLU A 56 -4.94 -1.82 -7.58
CA GLU A 56 -6.09 -1.18 -6.93
C GLU A 56 -6.67 -2.14 -5.90
N LEU A 57 -7.03 -1.64 -4.71
CA LEU A 57 -7.63 -2.45 -3.65
C LEU A 57 -9.02 -1.89 -3.30
N GLU A 58 -9.71 -2.54 -2.36
CA GLU A 58 -10.95 -1.99 -1.82
C GLU A 58 -10.73 -0.67 -1.07
N GLU A 59 -11.80 0.11 -0.98
CA GLU A 59 -11.81 1.35 -0.24
C GLU A 59 -11.69 1.10 1.28
N LEU A 60 -10.93 1.96 1.96
CA LEU A 60 -10.81 1.96 3.41
C LEU A 60 -11.52 3.20 3.95
N GLY A 61 -12.65 3.02 4.65
CA GLY A 61 -13.44 4.15 5.15
C GLY A 61 -14.03 5.03 4.04
N GLY A 62 -14.31 4.46 2.86
CA GLY A 62 -14.78 5.22 1.69
C GLY A 62 -13.68 5.95 0.92
N VAL A 63 -12.42 5.67 1.23
CA VAL A 63 -11.25 6.24 0.56
C VAL A 63 -10.65 5.18 -0.36
N PRO A 64 -10.45 5.48 -1.66
CA PRO A 64 -9.76 4.56 -2.58
C PRO A 64 -8.39 4.17 -2.05
N THR A 65 -7.99 2.91 -2.22
CA THR A 65 -6.68 2.44 -1.77
C THR A 65 -5.91 1.72 -2.87
N ARG A 66 -4.60 1.88 -2.84
CA ARG A 66 -3.67 1.36 -3.85
C ARG A 66 -2.48 0.71 -3.15
N ALA A 67 -2.03 -0.43 -3.68
CA ALA A 67 -0.75 -1.03 -3.31
C ALA A 67 0.26 -0.83 -4.43
N ALA A 68 1.47 -0.41 -4.08
CA ALA A 68 2.55 -0.22 -5.03
C ALA A 68 3.81 -0.97 -4.57
N GLU A 69 4.56 -1.54 -5.50
CA GLU A 69 5.93 -2.00 -5.26
C GLU A 69 6.90 -1.05 -5.96
N VAL A 70 7.91 -0.56 -5.24
CA VAL A 70 9.00 0.25 -5.80
C VAL A 70 10.30 -0.53 -5.81
N ALA A 71 11.28 -0.03 -6.56
CA ALA A 71 12.61 -0.62 -6.64
C ALA A 71 13.33 -0.64 -5.28
N GLU A 72 14.26 -1.58 -5.10
CA GLU A 72 15.02 -1.72 -3.85
C GLU A 72 15.95 -0.52 -3.58
N ASP A 73 16.37 0.18 -4.63
CA ASP A 73 17.16 1.40 -4.57
C ASP A 73 16.32 2.68 -4.46
N PHE A 74 14.98 2.58 -4.41
CA PHE A 74 14.12 3.74 -4.22
C PHE A 74 14.36 4.37 -2.84
N GLU A 75 14.72 5.65 -2.84
CA GLU A 75 14.93 6.44 -1.63
C GLU A 75 13.60 7.06 -1.17
N PRO A 76 13.24 6.93 0.13
CA PRO A 76 12.00 7.51 0.64
C PRO A 76 12.07 9.05 0.55
N PRO A 77 11.00 9.72 0.04
CA PRO A 77 10.90 11.17 0.05
C PRO A 77 11.03 11.77 1.45
N GLU A 78 11.32 13.08 1.53
CA GLU A 78 11.43 13.80 2.80
C GLU A 78 10.14 13.64 3.65
N GLY A 79 10.33 13.41 4.96
CA GLY A 79 9.21 13.18 5.89
C GLY A 79 8.60 11.77 5.82
N THR A 80 9.14 10.89 4.97
CA THR A 80 8.75 9.48 4.89
C THR A 80 9.91 8.54 5.19
N GLU A 81 9.59 7.31 5.57
CA GLU A 81 10.58 6.25 5.72
C GLU A 81 9.97 4.88 5.43
N PHE A 82 10.81 3.92 5.10
CA PHE A 82 10.41 2.52 4.99
C PHE A 82 10.56 1.84 6.35
N ARG A 83 9.46 1.27 6.85
CA ARG A 83 9.45 0.44 8.07
C ARG A 83 8.88 -0.94 7.78
N GLY A 84 9.51 -1.97 8.34
CA GLY A 84 8.98 -3.32 8.28
C GLY A 84 7.56 -3.36 8.86
N LEU A 85 6.62 -4.01 8.16
CA LEU A 85 5.20 -3.97 8.51
C LEU A 85 4.93 -4.34 9.98
N ARG A 86 5.64 -5.31 10.54
CA ARG A 86 5.45 -5.68 11.96
C ARG A 86 5.79 -4.54 12.92
N ALA A 87 6.78 -3.71 12.57
CA ALA A 87 7.22 -2.58 13.39
C ALA A 87 6.25 -1.39 13.37
N THR A 88 5.27 -1.37 12.44
CA THR A 88 4.23 -0.34 12.40
C THR A 88 3.01 -0.70 13.25
N TYR A 89 2.97 -1.89 13.83
CA TYR A 89 1.88 -2.32 14.72
C TYR A 89 1.78 -1.43 15.95
N GLY A 90 0.59 -0.89 16.21
CA GLY A 90 0.34 0.04 17.31
C GLY A 90 0.80 1.48 17.06
N LEU A 91 1.50 1.74 15.94
CA LEU A 91 1.89 3.08 15.51
C LEU A 91 1.02 3.59 14.34
N LEU A 92 0.58 2.67 13.48
CA LEU A 92 -0.47 2.93 12.50
C LEU A 92 -1.84 2.73 13.15
N ASP A 93 -2.82 3.50 12.66
CA ASP A 93 -4.23 3.17 12.85
C ASP A 93 -4.53 1.71 12.48
N GLU A 94 -5.40 1.07 13.26
CA GLU A 94 -5.65 -0.36 13.16
C GLU A 94 -6.21 -0.76 11.78
N ALA A 95 -7.09 0.06 11.21
CA ALA A 95 -7.68 -0.21 9.91
C ALA A 95 -6.62 -0.13 8.80
N HIS A 96 -5.74 0.87 8.88
CA HIS A 96 -4.59 1.01 7.97
C HIS A 96 -3.59 -0.14 8.11
N PHE A 97 -3.29 -0.57 9.34
CA PHE A 97 -2.40 -1.71 9.58
C PHE A 97 -2.96 -3.01 8.97
N ARG A 98 -4.25 -3.29 9.16
CA ARG A 98 -4.92 -4.45 8.57
C ARG A 98 -4.89 -4.38 7.04
N MET A 99 -5.18 -3.22 6.47
CA MET A 99 -5.12 -3.01 5.02
C MET A 99 -3.69 -3.21 4.49
N ALA A 100 -2.68 -2.67 5.16
CA ALA A 100 -1.27 -2.87 4.78
C ALA A 100 -0.87 -4.36 4.80
N GLY A 101 -1.35 -5.12 5.78
CA GLY A 101 -1.16 -6.57 5.84
C GLY A 101 -1.81 -7.34 4.69
N ARG A 102 -2.95 -6.87 4.19
CA ARG A 102 -3.56 -7.42 2.97
C ARG A 102 -2.79 -6.99 1.73
N ALA A 103 -2.47 -5.70 1.61
CA ALA A 103 -1.77 -5.11 0.48
C ALA A 103 -0.43 -5.79 0.21
N VAL A 104 0.39 -6.05 1.24
CA VAL A 104 1.69 -6.73 1.07
C VAL A 104 1.52 -8.16 0.54
N GLN A 105 0.48 -8.88 0.98
CA GLN A 105 0.20 -10.24 0.49
C GLN A 105 -0.22 -10.22 -0.98
N MET A 106 -0.98 -9.22 -1.40
CA MET A 106 -1.42 -9.07 -2.79
C MET A 106 -0.25 -8.70 -3.71
N VAL A 107 0.62 -7.78 -3.28
CA VAL A 107 1.86 -7.45 -4.00
C VAL A 107 2.77 -8.68 -4.11
N ASP A 108 2.98 -9.41 -3.01
CA ASP A 108 3.78 -10.63 -3.00
C ASP A 108 3.22 -11.70 -3.94
N TRP A 109 1.90 -11.91 -3.90
CA TRP A 109 1.22 -12.84 -4.79
C TRP A 109 1.43 -12.43 -6.25
N ASP A 110 1.19 -11.17 -6.60
CA ASP A 110 1.34 -10.68 -7.97
C ASP A 110 2.78 -10.85 -8.49
N ARG A 111 3.77 -10.61 -7.63
CA ARG A 111 5.20 -10.79 -7.91
C ARG A 111 5.57 -12.24 -8.17
N THR A 112 5.04 -13.17 -7.38
CA THR A 112 5.42 -14.59 -7.38
C THR A 112 4.60 -15.43 -8.37
N HIS A 113 3.44 -14.96 -8.82
CA HIS A 113 2.55 -15.70 -9.71
C HIS A 113 2.67 -15.28 -11.19
N ARG A 114 3.71 -14.53 -11.55
CA ARG A 114 3.97 -14.09 -12.94
C ARG A 114 4.10 -15.24 -13.95
N PHE A 115 4.40 -16.46 -13.49
CA PHE A 115 4.50 -17.66 -14.29
C PHE A 115 3.59 -18.75 -13.71
N CYS A 116 3.01 -19.57 -14.59
CA CYS A 116 2.13 -20.67 -14.19
C CYS A 116 2.93 -21.76 -13.46
N GLY A 117 2.57 -22.04 -12.20
CA GLY A 117 3.23 -23.08 -11.40
C GLY A 117 3.12 -24.50 -11.98
N ARG A 118 2.20 -24.73 -12.92
CA ARG A 118 2.05 -26.04 -13.60
C ARG A 118 2.94 -26.21 -14.82
N CYS A 119 3.11 -25.16 -15.64
CA CYS A 119 3.76 -25.29 -16.96
C CYS A 119 4.87 -24.28 -17.24
N GLY A 120 5.11 -23.31 -16.35
CA GLY A 120 6.14 -22.28 -16.48
C GLY A 120 5.82 -21.14 -17.46
N THR A 121 4.69 -21.19 -18.17
CA THR A 121 4.28 -20.12 -19.10
C THR A 121 3.97 -18.82 -18.35
N PRO A 122 4.37 -17.64 -18.87
CA PRO A 122 3.93 -16.36 -18.31
C PRO A 122 2.40 -16.27 -18.22
N THR A 123 1.90 -15.87 -17.06
CA THR A 123 0.47 -15.59 -16.84
C THR A 123 0.13 -14.16 -17.25
N HIS A 124 -1.15 -13.90 -17.51
CA HIS A 124 -1.66 -12.53 -17.65
C HIS A 124 -2.63 -12.20 -16.52
N THR A 125 -2.69 -10.93 -16.14
CA THR A 125 -3.62 -10.43 -15.12
C THR A 125 -5.02 -10.30 -15.71
N LEU A 126 -6.04 -10.71 -14.96
CA LEU A 126 -7.44 -10.51 -15.33
C LEU A 126 -7.89 -9.09 -14.95
N ALA A 127 -8.68 -8.45 -15.81
CA ALA A 127 -9.04 -7.04 -15.63
C ALA A 127 -10.03 -6.77 -14.48
N HIS A 128 -10.78 -7.78 -14.03
CA HIS A 128 -11.92 -7.60 -13.12
C HIS A 128 -11.74 -8.31 -11.77
N GLU A 129 -10.60 -8.96 -11.55
CA GLU A 129 -10.30 -9.66 -10.31
C GLU A 129 -8.78 -9.73 -10.07
N HIS A 130 -8.38 -9.93 -8.82
CA HIS A 130 -6.99 -10.21 -8.46
C HIS A 130 -6.62 -11.66 -8.77
N ALA A 131 -6.65 -12.00 -10.05
CA ALA A 131 -6.32 -13.33 -10.55
C ALA A 131 -5.42 -13.25 -11.78
N ARG A 132 -4.73 -14.37 -12.01
CA ARG A 132 -3.78 -14.55 -13.10
C ARG A 132 -4.19 -15.80 -13.87
N GLU A 133 -4.32 -15.66 -15.18
CA GLU A 133 -4.71 -16.75 -16.07
C GLU A 133 -3.49 -17.28 -16.84
N CYS A 134 -3.40 -18.60 -16.90
CA CYS A 134 -2.47 -19.30 -17.77
C CYS A 134 -3.07 -19.38 -19.18
N PRO A 135 -2.42 -18.85 -20.22
CA PRO A 135 -2.98 -18.82 -21.58
C PRO A 135 -2.91 -20.19 -22.29
N ARG A 136 -2.68 -21.27 -21.54
CA ARG A 136 -2.30 -22.59 -22.05
C ARG A 136 -3.18 -23.67 -21.47
#